data_AF-A0A2A3TBV9-F1
#
_entry.id   AF-A0A2A3TBV9-F1
#
_cell.length_a   1.000
_cell.length_b   1.000
_cell.length_c   1.000
_cell.angle_alpha   90.00
_cell.angle_beta   90.00
_cell.angle_gamma   90.00
#
_symmetry.space_group_name_H-M   'P 1'
#
loop_
_entity.id
_entity.type
_entity.pdbx_description
1 polymer ?
#
loop_
_entity_poly.entity_id
_entity_poly.type
_entity_poly.pdbx_seq_one_letter_code
_entity_poly.pdbx_strand_id
1 'polypeptide(L)'
;MKYNDFQLIESEIERAISFAQAFTGQLVYSIKKDAKKQAGSLPTAYHRLRILEQLGLAKFNRDIFEIKSNVVTQPFSIRQKLFGSLIALKNARRFGKYYNESDVNFAKKHLPGKFLTTLDYATWEFTRYQTPLEFFIYVDDVEESANYLIENDFNEGKNGNVILLPKLGSFDNIIERIYFDCIAKGGRNTLDGIALEWFYGANIKNKGYFPVEFIKKVQEDLPRLNIVA
;
A
#
# COMPACT_ATOMS: atom_id res chain seq x y z
N MET A 1 9.26 -10.30 25.30
CA MET A 1 9.59 -10.87 23.98
C MET A 1 11.11 -10.75 23.82
N LYS A 2 11.85 -11.86 23.66
CA LYS A 2 13.33 -11.85 23.72
C LYS A 2 13.90 -11.71 22.29
N TYR A 3 15.12 -11.20 22.18
CA TYR A 3 15.81 -10.89 20.91
C TYR A 3 15.87 -12.08 19.91
N ASN A 4 15.88 -13.32 20.40
CA ASN A 4 15.83 -14.54 19.58
C ASN A 4 14.46 -14.77 18.89
N ASP A 5 13.37 -14.23 19.45
CA ASP A 5 12.03 -14.35 18.85
C ASP A 5 11.91 -13.47 17.59
N PHE A 6 12.65 -12.34 17.54
CA PHE A 6 12.65 -11.43 16.39
C PHE A 6 13.39 -12.01 15.18
N GLN A 7 14.54 -12.65 15.37
CA GLN A 7 15.31 -13.26 14.28
C GLN A 7 14.58 -14.44 13.64
N LEU A 8 13.84 -15.23 14.44
CA LEU A 8 13.03 -16.33 13.92
C LEU A 8 11.90 -15.81 13.02
N ILE A 9 11.23 -14.72 13.43
CA ILE A 9 10.17 -14.06 12.67
C ILE A 9 10.71 -13.48 11.36
N GLU A 10 11.87 -12.83 11.37
CA GLU A 10 12.48 -12.25 10.16
C GLU A 10 12.88 -13.33 9.14
N SER A 11 13.43 -14.46 9.61
CA SER A 11 13.78 -15.59 8.73
C SER A 11 12.56 -16.24 8.06
N GLU A 12 11.43 -16.32 8.77
CA GLU A 12 10.17 -16.85 8.25
C GLU A 12 9.54 -15.90 7.23
N ILE A 13 9.60 -14.59 7.49
CA ILE A 13 9.12 -13.56 6.57
C ILE A 13 9.91 -13.60 5.25
N GLU A 14 11.25 -13.64 5.31
CA GLU A 14 12.05 -13.71 4.10
C GLU A 14 11.81 -15.01 3.32
N ARG A 15 11.67 -16.16 4.00
CA ARG A 15 11.29 -17.42 3.33
C ARG A 15 9.93 -17.33 2.65
N ALA A 16 8.96 -16.66 3.26
CA ALA A 16 7.64 -16.44 2.68
C ALA A 16 7.71 -15.49 1.46
N ILE A 17 8.53 -14.44 1.52
CA ILE A 17 8.74 -13.51 0.40
C ILE A 17 9.47 -14.21 -0.75
N SER A 18 10.55 -14.95 -0.49
CA SER A 18 11.25 -15.73 -1.53
C SER A 18 10.34 -16.76 -2.19
N PHE A 19 9.42 -17.37 -1.42
CA PHE A 19 8.37 -18.19 -1.98
C PHE A 19 7.43 -17.39 -2.89
N ALA A 20 7.02 -16.18 -2.49
CA ALA A 20 6.16 -15.31 -3.30
C ALA A 20 6.81 -14.85 -4.61
N GLN A 21 8.13 -14.70 -4.64
CA GLN A 21 8.89 -14.26 -5.82
C GLN A 21 8.85 -15.26 -6.99
N ALA A 22 8.45 -16.51 -6.75
CA ALA A 22 8.21 -17.48 -7.82
C ALA A 22 6.91 -17.22 -8.61
N PHE A 23 6.07 -16.28 -8.17
CA PHE A 23 4.72 -16.04 -8.68
C PHE A 23 4.58 -14.62 -9.27
N THR A 24 5.27 -14.35 -10.37
CA THR A 24 5.27 -13.01 -11.02
C THR A 24 4.57 -12.95 -12.37
N GLY A 25 4.16 -14.10 -12.95
CA GLY A 25 3.64 -14.17 -14.32
C GLY A 25 2.11 -14.17 -14.49
N GLN A 26 1.35 -14.28 -13.41
CA GLN A 26 -0.12 -14.37 -13.41
C GLN A 26 -0.72 -13.54 -12.27
N LEU A 27 -2.00 -13.18 -12.42
CA LEU A 27 -2.75 -12.43 -11.40
C LEU A 27 -3.26 -13.34 -10.28
N VAL A 28 -3.70 -14.55 -10.63
CA VAL A 28 -4.33 -15.52 -9.71
C VAL A 28 -3.65 -16.88 -9.88
N TYR A 29 -3.33 -17.52 -8.75
CA TYR A 29 -2.66 -18.81 -8.69
C TYR A 29 -3.47 -19.82 -7.88
N SER A 30 -3.27 -21.11 -8.14
CA SER A 30 -3.89 -22.20 -7.40
C SER A 30 -2.99 -22.68 -6.25
N ILE A 31 -3.58 -22.88 -5.07
CA ILE A 31 -2.84 -23.41 -3.91
C ILE A 31 -2.43 -24.87 -4.15
N LYS A 32 -3.38 -25.69 -4.61
CA LYS A 32 -3.19 -27.13 -4.80
C LYS A 32 -2.17 -27.47 -5.88
N LYS A 33 -2.06 -26.62 -6.91
CA LYS A 33 -1.15 -26.80 -8.03
C LYS A 33 0.12 -25.98 -7.86
N ASP A 34 0.02 -24.66 -7.81
CA ASP A 34 1.16 -23.76 -7.96
C ASP A 34 1.89 -23.58 -6.62
N ALA A 35 1.16 -23.27 -5.55
CA ALA A 35 1.75 -23.09 -4.22
C ALA A 35 2.38 -24.39 -3.68
N LYS A 36 1.67 -25.52 -3.78
CA LYS A 36 2.19 -26.84 -3.38
C LYS A 36 3.48 -27.19 -4.12
N LYS A 37 3.51 -26.98 -5.45
CA LYS A 37 4.69 -27.26 -6.27
C LYS A 37 5.90 -26.45 -5.80
N GLN A 38 5.70 -25.17 -5.50
CA GLN A 38 6.80 -24.29 -5.08
C GLN A 38 7.22 -24.51 -3.62
N ALA A 39 6.30 -24.89 -2.73
CA ALA A 39 6.58 -25.10 -1.31
C ALA A 39 7.01 -26.54 -0.97
N GLY A 40 6.83 -27.49 -1.89
CA GLY A 40 7.06 -28.92 -1.68
C GLY A 40 5.91 -29.65 -0.97
N SER A 41 5.09 -28.94 -0.18
CA SER A 41 3.94 -29.51 0.51
C SER A 41 2.79 -28.50 0.68
N LEU A 42 1.57 -29.00 0.87
CA LEU A 42 0.40 -28.15 1.17
C LEU A 42 0.55 -27.44 2.53
N PRO A 43 0.94 -28.11 3.64
CA PRO A 43 1.14 -27.42 4.92
C PRO A 43 2.12 -26.25 4.82
N THR A 44 3.26 -26.44 4.16
CA THR A 44 4.26 -25.37 3.98
C THR A 44 3.72 -24.24 3.09
N ALA A 45 2.96 -24.56 2.04
CA ALA A 45 2.32 -23.56 1.20
C ALA A 45 1.34 -22.69 2.00
N TYR A 46 0.43 -23.30 2.76
CA TYR A 46 -0.53 -22.57 3.60
C TYR A 46 0.16 -21.71 4.66
N HIS A 47 1.20 -22.24 5.31
CA HIS A 47 1.98 -21.49 6.31
C HIS A 47 2.59 -20.22 5.71
N ARG A 48 3.27 -20.34 4.57
CA ARG A 48 3.89 -19.18 3.88
C ARG A 48 2.84 -18.19 3.38
N LEU A 49 1.73 -18.67 2.80
CA LEU A 49 0.63 -17.81 2.35
C LEU A 49 -0.01 -17.05 3.51
N ARG A 50 -0.15 -17.67 4.68
CA ARG A 50 -0.67 -17.01 5.89
C ARG A 50 0.24 -15.88 6.36
N ILE A 51 1.56 -16.07 6.32
CA ILE A 51 2.53 -14.99 6.63
C ILE A 51 2.38 -13.84 5.63
N LEU A 52 2.30 -14.14 4.33
CA LEU A 52 2.12 -13.11 3.30
C LEU A 52 0.80 -12.36 3.45
N GLU A 53 -0.29 -13.05 3.76
CA GLU A 53 -1.59 -12.44 4.05
C GLU A 53 -1.53 -11.57 5.32
N GLN A 54 -0.80 -12.01 6.34
CA GLN A 54 -0.55 -11.23 7.56
C GLN A 54 0.12 -9.88 7.24
N LEU A 55 1.08 -9.89 6.33
CA LEU A 55 1.79 -8.71 5.84
C LEU A 55 1.03 -7.91 4.77
N GLY A 56 -0.16 -8.34 4.34
CA GLY A 56 -0.91 -7.66 3.27
C GLY A 56 -0.32 -7.84 1.86
N LEU A 57 0.59 -8.81 1.69
CA LEU A 57 1.25 -9.16 0.43
C LEU A 57 0.48 -10.18 -0.40
N ALA A 58 -0.45 -10.90 0.22
CA ALA A 58 -1.30 -11.88 -0.44
C ALA A 58 -2.77 -11.71 -0.07
N LYS A 59 -3.65 -12.15 -0.97
CA LYS A 59 -5.07 -12.39 -0.67
C LYS A 59 -5.39 -13.83 -0.98
N PHE A 60 -6.10 -14.48 -0.07
CA PHE A 60 -6.51 -15.86 -0.19
C PHE A 60 -8.04 -15.94 -0.32
N ASN A 61 -8.52 -16.79 -1.23
CA ASN A 61 -9.92 -17.16 -1.30
C ASN A 61 -10.05 -18.63 -1.73
N ARG A 62 -10.48 -19.48 -0.80
CA ARG A 62 -10.67 -20.93 -1.03
C ARG A 62 -9.40 -21.63 -1.55
N ASP A 63 -9.35 -21.98 -2.82
CA ASP A 63 -8.24 -22.74 -3.42
C ASP A 63 -7.33 -21.85 -4.29
N ILE A 64 -7.56 -20.54 -4.31
CA ILE A 64 -6.79 -19.57 -5.10
C ILE A 64 -6.18 -18.47 -4.23
N PHE A 65 -5.13 -17.86 -4.74
CA PHE A 65 -4.47 -16.72 -4.10
C PHE A 65 -3.94 -15.72 -5.15
N GLU A 66 -3.80 -14.48 -4.69
CA GLU A 66 -3.18 -13.38 -5.43
C GLU A 66 -1.97 -12.88 -4.65
N ILE A 67 -0.92 -12.46 -5.35
CA ILE A 67 0.30 -11.87 -4.76
C ILE A 67 0.45 -10.44 -5.26
N LYS A 68 0.83 -9.52 -4.36
CA LYS A 68 1.28 -8.18 -4.73
C LYS A 68 2.66 -8.24 -5.40
N SER A 69 2.68 -8.66 -6.67
CA SER A 69 3.89 -8.86 -7.45
C SER A 69 4.79 -7.62 -7.45
N ASN A 70 4.19 -6.43 -7.59
CA ASN A 70 4.87 -5.13 -7.58
C ASN A 70 5.63 -4.82 -6.27
N VAL A 71 5.31 -5.49 -5.17
CA VAL A 71 5.98 -5.33 -3.88
C VAL A 71 7.02 -6.43 -3.66
N VAL A 72 6.68 -7.69 -3.94
CA VAL A 72 7.58 -8.83 -3.68
C VAL A 72 8.83 -8.82 -4.59
N THR A 73 8.73 -8.19 -5.76
CA THR A 73 9.85 -8.02 -6.70
C THR A 73 10.78 -6.86 -6.32
N GLN A 74 10.39 -6.00 -5.38
CA GLN A 74 11.25 -4.90 -4.93
C GLN A 74 12.51 -5.43 -4.24
N PRO A 75 13.64 -4.71 -4.31
CA PRO A 75 14.83 -5.03 -3.51
C PRO A 75 14.53 -5.10 -2.02
N PHE A 76 15.30 -5.90 -1.28
CA PHE A 76 15.12 -6.10 0.16
C PHE A 76 15.10 -4.77 0.94
N SER A 77 16.01 -3.84 0.61
CA SER A 77 16.08 -2.51 1.22
C SER A 77 14.79 -1.69 1.07
N ILE A 78 14.09 -1.86 -0.06
CA ILE A 78 12.79 -1.22 -0.32
C ILE A 78 11.69 -1.97 0.43
N ARG A 79 11.66 -3.31 0.36
CA ARG A 79 10.62 -4.13 1.02
C ARG A 79 10.51 -3.83 2.51
N GLN A 80 11.63 -3.69 3.21
CA GLN A 80 11.64 -3.34 4.62
C GLN A 80 10.95 -2.00 4.91
N LYS A 81 11.07 -1.02 4.00
CA LYS A 81 10.40 0.29 4.12
C LYS A 81 8.91 0.21 3.83
N LEU A 82 8.48 -0.72 2.98
CA LEU A 82 7.07 -0.91 2.61
C LEU A 82 6.22 -1.55 3.70
N PHE A 83 6.81 -2.25 4.69
CA PHE A 83 6.03 -2.96 5.71
C PHE A 83 5.09 -2.05 6.50
N GLY A 84 5.52 -0.82 6.84
CA GLY A 84 4.66 0.15 7.53
C GLY A 84 3.41 0.48 6.71
N SER A 85 3.59 0.79 5.42
CA SER A 85 2.50 1.07 4.49
C SER A 85 1.59 -0.14 4.25
N LEU A 86 2.16 -1.33 4.07
CA LEU A 86 1.39 -2.56 3.84
C LEU A 86 0.48 -2.91 5.02
N ILE A 87 1.02 -2.85 6.25
CA ILE A 87 0.25 -3.16 7.46
C ILE A 87 -0.80 -2.08 7.69
N ALA A 88 -0.47 -0.80 7.48
CA ALA A 88 -1.44 0.28 7.60
C ALA A 88 -2.59 0.13 6.60
N LEU A 89 -2.29 -0.14 5.32
CA LEU A 89 -3.30 -0.36 4.27
C LEU A 89 -4.16 -1.61 4.52
N LYS A 90 -3.58 -2.65 5.12
CA LYS A 90 -4.32 -3.86 5.49
C LYS A 90 -5.31 -3.57 6.62
N ASN A 91 -4.88 -2.81 7.62
CA ASN A 91 -5.69 -2.45 8.79
C ASN A 91 -6.52 -1.18 8.56
N ALA A 92 -6.64 -0.74 7.30
CA ALA A 92 -7.35 0.46 6.94
C ALA A 92 -8.85 0.33 7.22
N ARG A 93 -9.44 1.31 7.89
CA ARG A 93 -10.88 1.40 8.12
C ARG A 93 -11.49 2.39 7.14
N ARG A 94 -12.62 2.02 6.53
CA ARG A 94 -13.21 2.75 5.41
C ARG A 94 -14.60 3.24 5.77
N PHE A 95 -14.85 4.52 5.55
CA PHE A 95 -16.08 5.19 5.95
C PHE A 95 -16.72 5.93 4.78
N GLY A 96 -18.05 5.89 4.74
CA GLY A 96 -18.85 6.64 3.77
C GLY A 96 -20.23 6.98 4.33
N LYS A 97 -20.69 8.20 4.02
CA LYS A 97 -22.04 8.66 4.32
C LYS A 97 -22.82 8.79 3.01
N TYR A 98 -22.28 9.59 2.08
CA TYR A 98 -22.85 9.79 0.74
C TYR A 98 -22.03 9.12 -0.37
N TYR A 99 -20.87 8.55 -0.04
CA TYR A 99 -19.96 7.84 -0.96
C TYR A 99 -19.53 8.71 -2.15
N ASN A 100 -19.31 10.01 -1.89
CA ASN A 100 -18.90 10.99 -2.88
C ASN A 100 -17.96 12.05 -2.26
N GLU A 101 -17.67 13.12 -3.00
CA GLU A 101 -16.72 14.16 -2.60
C GLU A 101 -17.16 14.97 -1.36
N SER A 102 -18.45 14.97 -1.01
CA SER A 102 -18.91 15.62 0.22
C SER A 102 -18.36 14.94 1.48
N ASP A 103 -18.21 13.60 1.46
CA ASP A 103 -17.61 12.82 2.55
C ASP A 103 -16.14 13.22 2.77
N VAL A 104 -15.40 13.35 1.67
CA VAL A 104 -14.00 13.77 1.68
C VAL A 104 -13.85 15.19 2.23
N ASN A 105 -14.68 16.11 1.74
CA ASN A 105 -14.69 17.50 2.21
C ASN A 105 -15.07 17.63 3.68
N PHE A 106 -16.00 16.80 4.16
CA PHE A 106 -16.35 16.74 5.57
C PHE A 106 -15.13 16.29 6.39
N ALA A 107 -14.51 15.17 6.02
CA ALA A 107 -13.36 14.62 6.71
C ALA A 107 -12.19 15.61 6.77
N LYS A 108 -11.85 16.27 5.66
CA LYS A 108 -10.78 17.28 5.61
C LYS A 108 -10.98 18.45 6.57
N LYS A 109 -12.23 18.82 6.84
CA LYS A 109 -12.57 20.00 7.64
C LYS A 109 -12.81 19.70 9.11
N HIS A 110 -13.31 18.51 9.43
CA HIS A 110 -13.89 18.24 10.74
C HIS A 110 -13.24 17.09 11.50
N LEU A 111 -12.42 16.25 10.86
CA LEU A 111 -11.76 15.18 11.60
C LEU A 111 -10.89 15.74 12.74
N PRO A 112 -10.98 15.17 13.94
CA PRO A 112 -10.22 15.64 15.08
C PRO A 112 -8.72 15.32 14.93
N GLY A 113 -7.89 16.12 15.61
CA GLY A 113 -6.45 15.89 15.70
C GLY A 113 -5.68 16.22 14.42
N LYS A 114 -4.41 15.79 14.39
CA LYS A 114 -3.51 16.00 13.25
C LYS A 114 -3.48 14.76 12.37
N PHE A 115 -4.06 14.87 11.19
CA PHE A 115 -3.93 13.84 10.16
C PHE A 115 -2.91 14.23 9.08
N LEU A 116 -2.36 13.21 8.43
CA LEU A 116 -1.52 13.37 7.24
C LEU A 116 -2.23 12.73 6.05
N THR A 117 -2.55 13.53 5.04
CA THR A 117 -3.06 13.03 3.76
C THR A 117 -1.98 12.24 3.02
N THR A 118 -2.34 11.07 2.49
CA THR A 118 -1.51 10.28 1.58
C THR A 118 -2.28 10.03 0.28
N LEU A 119 -2.17 8.85 -0.32
CA LEU A 119 -2.97 8.38 -1.46
C LEU A 119 -4.44 8.84 -1.41
N ASP A 120 -5.17 8.98 -2.51
CA ASP A 120 -4.71 9.43 -3.83
C ASP A 120 -4.57 10.96 -3.86
N TYR A 121 -5.01 11.64 -2.81
CA TYR A 121 -5.11 13.09 -2.76
C TYR A 121 -3.75 13.77 -2.70
N ALA A 122 -2.85 13.28 -1.85
CA ALA A 122 -1.52 13.88 -1.74
C ALA A 122 -0.71 13.69 -3.04
N THR A 123 -0.80 12.50 -3.67
CA THR A 123 -0.11 12.23 -4.94
C THR A 123 -0.60 13.18 -6.04
N TRP A 124 -1.91 13.40 -6.13
CA TRP A 124 -2.49 14.37 -7.07
C TRP A 124 -2.08 15.81 -6.76
N GLU A 125 -2.03 16.21 -5.49
CA GLU A 125 -1.56 17.55 -5.10
C GLU A 125 -0.12 17.81 -5.54
N PHE A 126 0.76 16.81 -5.44
CA PHE A 126 2.17 16.92 -5.82
C PHE A 126 2.41 16.85 -7.33
N THR A 127 1.68 16.00 -8.05
CA THR A 127 2.01 15.62 -9.44
C THR A 127 0.97 16.03 -10.47
N ARG A 128 -0.28 16.29 -10.04
CA ARG A 128 -1.47 16.51 -10.88
C ARG A 128 -1.74 15.38 -11.89
N TYR A 129 -1.17 14.19 -11.67
CA TYR A 129 -1.17 13.11 -12.66
C TYR A 129 -2.53 12.40 -12.80
N GLN A 130 -3.03 11.79 -11.72
CA GLN A 130 -4.32 11.09 -11.73
C GLN A 130 -5.32 11.79 -10.82
N THR A 131 -6.56 11.98 -11.29
CA THR A 131 -7.65 12.48 -10.44
C THR A 131 -7.85 11.54 -9.24
N PRO A 132 -7.89 12.08 -8.00
CA PRO A 132 -8.00 11.26 -6.81
C PRO A 132 -9.39 10.62 -6.71
N LEU A 133 -9.46 9.39 -6.18
CA LEU A 133 -10.72 8.66 -5.98
C LEU A 133 -11.00 8.41 -4.50
N GLU A 134 -9.96 8.07 -3.76
CA GLU A 134 -10.04 7.66 -2.37
C GLU A 134 -9.21 8.63 -1.50
N PHE A 135 -9.76 9.04 -0.36
CA PHE A 135 -9.10 9.92 0.60
C PHE A 135 -8.49 9.12 1.75
N PHE A 136 -7.22 8.73 1.60
CA PHE A 136 -6.47 8.05 2.64
C PHE A 136 -5.76 9.06 3.54
N ILE A 137 -5.89 8.85 4.84
CA ILE A 137 -5.29 9.70 5.86
C ILE A 137 -4.70 8.87 6.99
N TYR A 138 -3.50 9.24 7.41
CA TYR A 138 -2.92 8.74 8.65
C TYR A 138 -3.41 9.56 9.83
N VAL A 139 -3.98 8.90 10.82
CA VAL A 139 -4.47 9.52 12.05
C VAL A 139 -3.64 9.05 13.25
N ASP A 140 -3.58 9.87 14.30
CA ASP A 140 -2.88 9.52 15.54
C ASP A 140 -3.62 8.40 16.28
N ASP A 141 -4.94 8.51 16.40
CA ASP A 141 -5.82 7.49 16.96
C ASP A 141 -6.92 7.12 15.94
N VAL A 142 -6.89 5.85 15.50
CA VAL A 142 -7.84 5.32 14.52
C VAL A 142 -9.22 5.14 15.14
N GLU A 143 -9.32 4.74 16.40
CA GLU A 143 -10.59 4.49 17.06
C GLU A 143 -11.32 5.81 17.39
N GLU A 144 -10.60 6.81 17.88
CA GLU A 144 -11.15 8.15 18.09
C GLU A 144 -11.70 8.73 16.77
N SER A 145 -10.90 8.69 15.71
CA SER A 145 -11.28 9.20 14.40
C SER A 145 -12.46 8.42 13.79
N ALA A 146 -12.50 7.10 13.98
CA ALA A 146 -13.59 6.25 13.53
C ALA A 146 -14.90 6.55 14.27
N ASN A 147 -14.84 6.66 15.60
CA ASN A 147 -16.00 6.99 16.42
C ASN A 147 -16.56 8.36 16.06
N TYR A 148 -15.69 9.36 15.84
CA TYR A 148 -16.10 10.68 15.36
C TYR A 148 -16.88 10.61 14.04
N LEU A 149 -16.42 9.81 13.07
CA LEU A 149 -17.13 9.63 11.80
C LEU A 149 -18.50 8.95 12.02
N ILE A 150 -18.56 7.91 12.85
CA ILE A 150 -19.80 7.20 13.18
C ILE A 150 -20.82 8.13 13.86
N GLU A 151 -20.38 8.96 14.80
CA GLU A 151 -21.21 9.98 15.46
C GLU A 151 -21.75 11.04 14.50
N ASN A 152 -21.13 11.19 13.32
CA ASN A 152 -21.57 12.09 12.24
C ASN A 152 -22.28 11.34 11.08
N ASP A 153 -22.85 10.18 11.38
CA ASP A 153 -23.61 9.27 10.48
C ASP A 153 -22.82 8.64 9.33
N PHE A 154 -21.49 8.55 9.44
CA PHE A 154 -20.73 7.74 8.49
C PHE A 154 -20.88 6.26 8.84
N ASN A 155 -20.95 5.43 7.82
CA ASN A 155 -20.98 3.98 7.97
C ASN A 155 -19.62 3.38 7.61
N GLU A 156 -19.15 2.45 8.44
CA GLU A 156 -17.97 1.67 8.10
C GLU A 156 -18.31 0.61 7.05
N GLY A 157 -17.53 0.54 5.97
CA GLY A 157 -17.80 -0.40 4.89
C GLY A 157 -16.74 -0.38 3.80
N LYS A 158 -16.69 -1.46 3.00
CA LYS A 158 -15.63 -1.68 2.00
C LYS A 158 -15.53 -0.59 0.92
N ASN A 159 -16.62 0.15 0.69
CA ASN A 159 -16.76 1.13 -0.38
C ASN A 159 -16.65 2.59 0.11
N GLY A 160 -16.27 2.81 1.37
CA GLY A 160 -16.09 4.17 1.90
C GLY A 160 -14.95 4.93 1.22
N ASN A 161 -15.17 6.22 0.96
CA ASN A 161 -14.20 7.11 0.30
C ASN A 161 -13.26 7.81 1.29
N VAL A 162 -13.54 7.75 2.59
CA VAL A 162 -12.65 8.23 3.65
C VAL A 162 -12.00 7.03 4.30
N ILE A 163 -10.67 6.96 4.27
CA ILE A 163 -9.91 5.80 4.72
C ILE A 163 -8.93 6.20 5.81
N LEU A 164 -9.15 5.66 7.01
CA LEU A 164 -8.30 5.87 8.17
C LEU A 164 -7.19 4.82 8.19
N LEU A 165 -5.96 5.30 8.32
CA LEU A 165 -4.76 4.50 8.42
C LEU A 165 -4.07 4.72 9.77
N PRO A 166 -3.60 3.67 10.45
CA PRO A 166 -2.75 3.82 11.62
C PRO A 166 -1.36 4.34 11.21
N LYS A 167 -0.79 5.26 12.00
CA LYS A 167 0.59 5.73 11.82
C LYS A 167 1.61 4.65 12.17
N LEU A 168 2.04 3.87 11.17
CA LEU A 168 3.03 2.80 11.29
C LEU A 168 4.24 3.06 10.39
N GLY A 169 5.46 2.89 10.89
CA GLY A 169 6.71 3.13 10.14
C GLY A 169 7.24 4.56 10.28
N SER A 170 8.17 4.95 9.41
CA SER A 170 8.76 6.30 9.42
C SER A 170 7.88 7.31 8.65
N PHE A 171 7.85 8.53 9.16
CA PHE A 171 7.20 9.71 8.58
C PHE A 171 8.17 10.91 8.47
N ASP A 172 9.47 10.67 8.64
CA ASP A 172 10.51 11.72 8.64
C ASP A 172 10.61 12.43 7.28
N ASN A 173 10.20 11.75 6.22
CA ASN A 173 10.14 12.26 4.87
C ASN A 173 8.77 11.92 4.25
N ILE A 174 7.89 12.92 4.21
CA ILE A 174 6.50 12.74 3.76
C ILE A 174 6.42 12.31 2.29
N ILE A 175 7.27 12.85 1.41
CA ILE A 175 7.27 12.49 -0.01
C ILE A 175 7.66 11.01 -0.17
N GLU A 176 8.73 10.59 0.49
CA GLU A 176 9.18 9.20 0.46
C GLU A 176 8.13 8.27 1.09
N ARG A 177 7.42 8.72 2.14
CA ARG A 177 6.31 7.96 2.70
C ARG A 177 5.17 7.74 1.71
N ILE A 178 4.69 8.80 1.07
CA ILE A 178 3.60 8.70 0.08
C ILE A 178 4.04 7.81 -1.09
N TYR A 179 5.30 7.94 -1.52
CA TYR A 179 5.88 7.08 -2.55
C TYR A 179 5.84 5.59 -2.16
N PHE A 180 6.20 5.24 -0.93
CA PHE A 180 6.09 3.86 -0.44
C PHE A 180 4.65 3.39 -0.30
N ASP A 181 3.72 4.27 0.07
CA ASP A 181 2.29 3.96 0.08
C ASP A 181 1.79 3.61 -1.33
N CYS A 182 2.21 4.36 -2.36
CA CYS A 182 1.91 4.10 -3.77
C CYS A 182 2.32 2.68 -4.19
N ILE A 183 3.57 2.30 -3.88
CA ILE A 183 4.09 0.96 -4.17
C ILE A 183 3.32 -0.08 -3.37
N ALA A 184 3.11 0.12 -2.07
CA ALA A 184 2.42 -0.83 -1.21
C ALA A 184 0.96 -1.06 -1.62
N LYS A 185 0.26 0.00 -2.08
CA LYS A 185 -1.11 -0.09 -2.59
C LYS A 185 -1.16 -0.83 -3.91
N GLY A 186 -0.25 -0.51 -4.83
CA GLY A 186 -0.18 -1.08 -6.17
C GLY A 186 -1.35 -0.65 -7.06
N GLY A 187 -1.57 -1.38 -8.16
CA GLY A 187 -2.61 -1.04 -9.13
C GLY A 187 -2.36 0.34 -9.75
N ARG A 188 -3.40 1.19 -9.83
CA ARG A 188 -3.29 2.56 -10.38
C ARG A 188 -2.23 3.39 -9.65
N ASN A 189 -2.14 3.23 -8.33
CA ASN A 189 -1.21 4.00 -7.50
C ASN A 189 0.26 3.69 -7.77
N THR A 190 0.56 2.60 -8.48
CA THR A 190 1.92 2.35 -8.97
C THR A 190 2.37 3.48 -9.90
N LEU A 191 1.46 3.98 -10.76
CA LEU A 191 1.76 5.06 -11.68
C LEU A 191 1.88 6.41 -10.95
N ASP A 192 1.06 6.65 -9.92
CA ASP A 192 1.24 7.80 -9.02
C ASP A 192 2.61 7.80 -8.34
N GLY A 193 3.10 6.64 -7.90
CA GLY A 193 4.43 6.50 -7.31
C GLY A 193 5.55 6.83 -8.30
N ILE A 194 5.42 6.37 -9.55
CA ILE A 194 6.36 6.72 -10.63
C ILE A 194 6.31 8.22 -10.93
N ALA A 195 5.11 8.83 -10.96
CA ALA A 195 4.96 10.27 -11.17
C ALA A 195 5.59 11.08 -10.03
N LEU A 196 5.43 10.63 -8.78
CA LEU A 196 6.11 11.24 -7.62
C LEU A 196 7.63 11.16 -7.77
N GLU A 197 8.17 10.00 -8.16
CA GLU A 197 9.61 9.86 -8.40
C GLU A 197 10.10 10.72 -9.56
N TRP A 198 9.28 10.90 -10.59
CA TRP A 198 9.60 11.75 -11.74
C TRP A 198 9.81 13.22 -11.35
N PHE A 199 8.96 13.77 -10.48
CA PHE A 199 9.03 15.17 -10.06
C PHE A 199 9.92 15.39 -8.81
N TYR A 200 9.89 14.46 -7.85
CA TYR A 200 10.50 14.62 -6.54
C TYR A 200 11.56 13.54 -6.24
N GLY A 201 12.14 12.94 -7.27
CA GLY A 201 13.12 11.86 -7.12
C GLY A 201 14.38 12.23 -6.33
N ALA A 202 14.69 13.52 -6.16
CA ALA A 202 15.77 13.99 -5.27
C ALA A 202 15.41 13.84 -3.78
N ASN A 203 14.13 13.83 -3.45
CA ASN A 203 13.62 13.64 -2.09
C ASN A 203 13.46 12.16 -1.73
N ILE A 204 13.57 11.23 -2.69
CA ILE A 204 13.38 9.80 -2.46
C ILE A 204 14.75 9.12 -2.40
N LYS A 205 15.15 8.64 -1.23
CA LYS A 205 16.48 8.04 -1.03
C LYS A 205 16.55 6.66 -1.65
N ASN A 206 15.48 5.88 -1.49
CA ASN A 206 15.43 4.50 -1.98
C ASN A 206 14.34 4.39 -3.05
N LYS A 207 14.77 4.29 -4.31
CA LYS A 207 13.89 4.17 -5.46
C LYS A 207 13.52 2.71 -5.71
N GLY A 208 12.23 2.49 -5.89
CA GLY A 208 11.62 1.24 -6.28
C GLY A 208 11.86 0.91 -7.75
N TYR A 209 11.59 -0.34 -8.07
CA TYR A 209 11.78 -0.92 -9.39
C TYR A 209 10.41 -1.04 -10.03
N PHE A 210 10.26 -0.44 -11.21
CA PHE A 210 8.99 -0.42 -11.93
C PHE A 210 9.13 -1.06 -13.31
N PRO A 211 8.07 -1.69 -13.83
CA PRO A 211 8.04 -2.13 -15.21
C PRO A 211 8.25 -0.96 -16.17
N VAL A 212 9.04 -1.19 -17.23
CA VAL A 212 9.42 -0.15 -18.20
C VAL A 212 8.19 0.46 -18.87
N GLU A 213 7.17 -0.34 -19.14
CA GLU A 213 5.90 0.08 -19.70
C GLU A 213 5.16 1.11 -18.83
N PHE A 214 5.24 0.97 -17.50
CA PHE A 214 4.61 1.92 -16.58
C PHE A 214 5.39 3.23 -16.51
N ILE A 215 6.73 3.15 -16.56
CA ILE A 215 7.60 4.32 -16.62
C ILE A 215 7.31 5.11 -17.91
N LYS A 216 7.29 4.44 -19.06
CA LYS A 216 6.99 5.07 -20.36
C LYS A 216 5.63 5.73 -20.36
N LYS A 217 4.61 5.03 -19.85
CA LYS A 217 3.25 5.59 -19.74
C LYS A 217 3.24 6.91 -18.97
N VAL A 218 3.87 6.96 -17.79
CA VAL A 218 3.91 8.20 -16.99
C VAL A 218 4.66 9.30 -17.73
N GLN A 219 5.76 8.97 -18.42
CA GLN A 219 6.52 9.96 -19.20
C GLN A 219 5.75 10.52 -20.40
N GLU A 220 4.94 9.69 -21.05
CA GLU A 220 4.07 10.08 -22.16
C GLU A 220 2.90 10.96 -21.68
N ASP A 221 2.29 10.61 -20.55
CA ASP A 221 1.18 11.36 -19.96
C ASP A 221 1.64 12.67 -19.28
N LEU A 222 2.86 12.68 -18.73
CA LEU A 222 3.51 13.83 -18.08
C LEU A 222 4.81 14.19 -18.83
N PRO A 223 4.72 14.71 -20.06
CA PRO A 223 5.89 15.26 -20.72
C PRO A 223 6.49 16.28 -19.77
N ARG A 224 7.82 16.27 -19.57
CA ARG A 224 8.50 17.24 -18.70
C ARG A 224 8.12 18.63 -19.20
N LEU A 225 7.13 19.24 -18.56
CA LEU A 225 7.00 20.68 -18.57
C LEU A 225 8.33 21.14 -18.00
N ASN A 226 9.07 21.91 -18.79
CA ASN A 226 10.22 22.65 -18.29
C ASN A 226 9.68 23.55 -17.17
N ILE A 227 9.68 23.04 -15.94
CA ILE A 227 9.55 23.85 -14.75
C ILE A 227 10.88 24.59 -14.71
N VAL A 228 10.87 25.77 -15.31
CA VAL A 228 11.94 26.75 -15.21
C VAL A 228 12.18 26.95 -13.71
N ALA A 229 13.42 26.66 -13.30
CA ALA A 229 13.91 26.89 -11.95
C ALA A 229 13.75 28.35 -11.53
#